data_AF-A0A7V4WX22-F1
#
_entry.id   AF-A0A7V4WX22-F1
#
_cell.length_a   1.000
_cell.length_b   1.000
_cell.length_c   1.000
_cell.angle_alpha   90.00
_cell.angle_beta   90.00
_cell.angle_gamma   90.00
#
_symmetry.space_group_name_H-M   'P 1'
#
loop_
_entity.id
_entity.type
_entity.pdbx_description
1 polymer ?
#
loop_
_entity_poly.entity_id
_entity_poly.type
_entity_poly.pdbx_seq_one_letter_code
_entity_poly.pdbx_strand_id
1 'polypeptide(L)'
;MRVVKYLFTYLILMATRLKVLFILLFMKLKPTKTKRNKNMKKQIVFLFVIAFSLQTGYAQYKLSCGALGNGCVVSANLNHKIAGLAGQVFIGSTVNSQYGSHSGLWRPIEYITPIEDFDDLLSIPKKFELKQNYPNPFNPLTHISYAVPKKSHVRLEIYNILGQRINTLVDAEKKPGYYTVQFNGYSFSSGLYIYRLQADGFHEVKRMILIK
;
A
#
# COMPACT_ATOMS: atom_id res chain seq x y z
N MET A 1 -34.83 -19.17 10.94
CA MET A 1 -33.70 -18.51 11.67
C MET A 1 -34.06 -17.83 13.00
N ARG A 2 -35.31 -17.40 13.27
CA ARG A 2 -35.66 -16.78 14.57
C ARG A 2 -35.74 -17.78 15.73
N VAL A 3 -36.26 -18.99 15.51
CA VAL A 3 -36.45 -20.03 16.57
C VAL A 3 -35.12 -20.49 17.20
N VAL A 4 -34.04 -20.62 16.43
CA VAL A 4 -32.72 -21.04 16.91
C VAL A 4 -32.06 -19.98 17.80
N LYS A 5 -32.28 -18.68 17.51
CA LYS A 5 -31.79 -17.59 18.37
C LYS A 5 -32.44 -17.65 19.75
N TYR A 6 -33.76 -17.86 19.83
CA TYR A 6 -34.45 -17.94 21.12
C TYR A 6 -34.03 -19.15 21.95
N LEU A 7 -33.80 -20.31 21.30
CA LEU A 7 -33.30 -21.50 21.98
C LEU A 7 -31.92 -21.28 22.59
N PHE A 8 -31.03 -20.57 21.89
CA PHE A 8 -29.69 -20.25 22.37
C PHE A 8 -29.70 -19.25 23.52
N THR A 9 -30.53 -18.20 23.44
CA THR A 9 -30.68 -17.24 24.55
C THR A 9 -31.31 -17.91 25.78
N TYR A 10 -32.27 -18.83 25.59
CA TYR A 10 -32.87 -19.60 26.68
C TYR A 10 -31.85 -20.51 27.36
N LEU A 11 -30.97 -21.16 26.58
CA LEU A 11 -29.91 -22.01 27.11
C LEU A 11 -28.90 -21.22 27.96
N ILE A 12 -28.55 -20.00 27.53
CA ILE A 12 -27.68 -19.08 28.28
C ILE A 12 -28.35 -18.63 29.59
N LEU A 13 -29.65 -18.29 29.55
CA LEU A 13 -30.41 -17.89 30.74
C LEU A 13 -30.63 -19.06 31.72
N MET A 14 -30.77 -20.29 31.21
CA MET A 14 -30.79 -21.50 32.02
C MET A 14 -29.43 -21.72 32.72
N ALA A 15 -28.33 -21.57 31.98
CA ALA A 15 -26.98 -21.75 32.52
C ALA A 15 -26.64 -20.71 33.61
N THR A 16 -27.09 -19.47 33.48
CA THR A 16 -26.89 -18.44 34.52
C THR A 16 -27.75 -18.69 35.75
N ARG A 17 -29.00 -19.15 35.59
CA ARG A 17 -29.85 -19.53 36.74
C ARG A 17 -29.32 -20.76 37.48
N LEU A 18 -28.76 -21.75 36.76
CA LEU A 18 -28.13 -22.92 37.37
C LEU A 18 -26.89 -22.55 38.19
N LYS A 19 -26.09 -21.58 37.72
CA LYS A 19 -24.94 -21.02 38.48
C LYS A 19 -25.38 -20.41 39.82
N VAL A 20 -26.46 -19.62 39.83
CA VAL A 20 -26.99 -19.01 41.06
C VAL A 20 -27.49 -20.08 42.03
N LEU A 21 -28.18 -21.11 41.53
CA LEU A 21 -28.65 -22.23 42.34
C LEU A 21 -27.47 -22.99 42.99
N PHE A 22 -26.38 -23.21 42.26
CA PHE A 22 -25.18 -23.89 42.76
C PHE A 22 -24.46 -23.08 43.84
N ILE A 23 -24.39 -21.75 43.68
CA ILE A 23 -23.83 -20.84 44.68
C ILE A 23 -24.69 -20.84 45.96
N LEU A 24 -26.01 -20.83 45.83
CA LEU A 24 -26.93 -20.92 46.98
C LEU A 24 -26.85 -22.27 47.69
N LEU A 25 -26.68 -23.37 46.94
CA LEU A 25 -26.47 -24.70 47.50
C LEU A 25 -25.15 -24.77 48.28
N PHE A 26 -24.11 -24.11 47.75
CA PHE A 26 -22.80 -23.99 48.40
C PHE A 26 -22.85 -23.15 49.68
N MET A 27 -23.64 -22.06 49.70
CA MET A 27 -23.88 -21.26 50.92
C MET A 27 -24.67 -22.01 52.00
N LYS A 28 -25.52 -23.00 51.64
CA LYS A 28 -26.26 -23.83 52.60
C LYS A 28 -25.42 -24.94 53.25
N LEU A 29 -24.21 -25.23 52.77
CA LEU A 29 -23.33 -26.23 53.37
C LEU A 29 -22.69 -25.67 54.66
N LYS A 30 -23.32 -25.95 55.81
CA LYS A 30 -22.76 -25.61 57.14
C LYS A 30 -21.42 -26.32 57.37
N PRO A 31 -20.44 -25.65 58.02
CA PRO A 31 -19.10 -26.20 58.19
C PRO A 31 -19.05 -27.24 59.33
N THR A 32 -18.96 -28.52 58.99
CA THR A 32 -18.61 -29.59 59.96
C THR A 32 -17.09 -29.80 59.99
N LYS A 33 -16.51 -29.66 61.19
CA LYS A 33 -15.07 -29.70 61.45
C LYS A 33 -14.57 -31.15 61.55
N THR A 34 -14.17 -31.72 60.42
CA THR A 34 -13.40 -32.99 60.42
C THR A 34 -12.24 -32.90 59.43
N LYS A 35 -11.08 -33.47 59.78
CA LYS A 35 -9.78 -33.30 59.09
C LYS A 35 -9.80 -33.67 57.59
N ARG A 36 -10.71 -34.56 57.16
CA ARG A 36 -11.00 -34.92 55.76
C ARG A 36 -11.49 -33.73 54.92
N ASN A 37 -12.12 -32.74 55.56
CA ASN A 37 -12.74 -31.58 54.92
C ASN A 37 -11.70 -30.52 54.47
N LYS A 38 -10.47 -30.56 54.99
CA LYS A 38 -9.41 -29.59 54.64
C LYS A 38 -8.80 -29.87 53.26
N ASN A 39 -8.67 -31.15 52.88
CA ASN A 39 -8.21 -31.56 51.55
C ASN A 39 -9.30 -31.38 50.47
N MET A 40 -10.56 -31.65 50.79
CA MET A 40 -11.68 -31.35 49.89
C MET A 40 -11.80 -29.85 49.58
N LYS A 41 -11.62 -28.97 50.57
CA LYS A 41 -11.63 -27.52 50.33
C LYS A 41 -10.50 -27.06 49.40
N LYS A 42 -9.30 -27.62 49.52
CA LYS A 42 -8.19 -27.33 48.60
C LYS A 42 -8.49 -27.82 47.17
N GLN A 43 -9.07 -29.00 47.03
CA GLN A 43 -9.48 -29.54 45.72
C GLN A 43 -10.59 -28.70 45.08
N ILE A 44 -11.56 -28.21 45.87
CA ILE A 44 -12.65 -27.35 45.38
C ILE A 44 -12.13 -25.97 44.94
N VAL A 45 -11.22 -25.36 45.72
CA VAL A 45 -10.60 -24.07 45.34
C VAL A 45 -9.74 -24.24 44.09
N PHE A 46 -9.00 -25.34 43.97
CA PHE A 46 -8.21 -25.64 42.78
C PHE A 46 -9.08 -25.82 41.52
N LEU A 47 -10.20 -26.54 41.65
CA LEU A 47 -11.20 -26.68 40.58
C LEU A 47 -11.83 -25.34 40.19
N PHE A 48 -12.05 -24.45 41.16
CA PHE A 48 -12.57 -23.11 40.92
C PHE A 48 -11.58 -22.21 40.19
N VAL A 49 -10.29 -22.28 40.52
CA VAL A 49 -9.20 -21.55 39.83
C VAL A 49 -9.05 -22.04 38.39
N ILE A 50 -9.11 -23.35 38.15
CA ILE A 50 -9.11 -23.93 36.79
C ILE A 50 -10.33 -23.43 36.00
N ALA A 51 -11.53 -23.50 36.60
CA ALA A 51 -12.76 -23.03 35.95
C ALA A 51 -12.73 -21.51 35.65
N PHE A 52 -12.10 -20.71 36.51
CA PHE A 52 -11.96 -19.26 36.30
C PHE A 52 -10.91 -18.92 35.23
N SER A 53 -9.79 -19.67 35.17
CA SER A 53 -8.78 -19.52 34.11
C SER A 53 -9.28 -19.94 32.72
N LEU A 54 -10.26 -20.85 32.65
CA LEU A 54 -10.92 -21.24 31.40
C LEU A 54 -11.91 -20.18 30.89
N GLN A 55 -12.28 -19.18 31.69
CA GLN A 55 -13.22 -18.13 31.30
C GLN A 55 -12.58 -16.91 30.61
N THR A 56 -11.26 -16.74 30.66
CA THR A 56 -10.55 -15.62 29.99
C THR A 56 -9.98 -16.00 28.63
N GLY A 57 -10.61 -16.96 27.94
CA GLY A 57 -10.20 -17.46 26.62
C GLY A 57 -11.14 -17.13 25.45
N TYR A 58 -12.16 -16.28 25.64
CA TYR A 58 -12.95 -15.75 24.53
C TYR A 58 -12.46 -14.35 24.16
N ALA A 59 -11.28 -14.31 23.55
CA ALA A 59 -10.87 -13.18 22.75
C ALA A 59 -11.91 -12.96 21.66
N GLN A 60 -12.41 -11.73 21.59
CA GLN A 60 -13.47 -11.29 20.71
C GLN A 60 -13.00 -11.31 19.25
N TYR A 61 -13.21 -12.43 18.55
CA TYR A 61 -13.41 -12.43 17.11
C TYR A 61 -14.67 -13.24 16.79
N LYS A 62 -15.80 -12.55 16.84
CA LYS A 62 -17.07 -13.04 16.33
C LYS A 62 -17.00 -12.99 14.80
N LEU A 63 -16.35 -13.98 14.18
CA LEU A 63 -16.52 -14.20 12.74
C LEU A 63 -18.00 -14.56 12.53
N SER A 64 -18.73 -13.67 11.87
CA SER A 64 -20.11 -13.94 11.47
C SER A 64 -20.13 -15.23 10.67
N CYS A 65 -21.00 -16.18 11.05
CA CYS A 65 -21.24 -17.40 10.31
C CYS A 65 -21.93 -17.04 8.98
N GLY A 66 -21.10 -16.63 8.02
CA GLY A 66 -21.39 -16.42 6.61
C GLY A 66 -20.20 -16.81 5.73
N ALA A 67 -19.06 -17.18 6.34
CA ALA A 67 -17.83 -17.56 5.64
C ALA A 67 -17.71 -19.07 5.33
N LEU A 68 -18.81 -19.83 5.44
CA LEU A 68 -18.82 -21.28 5.18
C LEU A 68 -20.00 -21.69 4.28
N GLY A 69 -20.27 -20.89 3.25
CA GLY A 69 -21.15 -21.25 2.14
C GLY A 69 -20.35 -21.31 0.85
N ASN A 70 -19.67 -22.42 0.59
CA ASN A 70 -18.87 -22.61 -0.63
C ASN A 70 -19.77 -22.71 -1.86
N GLY A 71 -20.02 -21.59 -2.54
CA GLY A 71 -20.51 -21.55 -3.91
C GLY A 71 -19.36 -21.21 -4.85
N CYS A 72 -19.14 -22.00 -5.90
CA CYS A 72 -18.20 -21.64 -6.97
C CYS A 72 -18.82 -20.53 -7.82
N VAL A 73 -18.13 -19.41 -8.00
CA VAL A 73 -18.55 -18.32 -8.89
C VAL A 73 -17.50 -18.16 -9.97
N VAL A 74 -17.97 -18.20 -11.22
CA VAL A 74 -17.14 -17.97 -12.41
C VAL A 74 -17.72 -16.77 -13.14
N SER A 75 -16.87 -15.77 -13.41
CA SER A 75 -17.19 -14.61 -14.23
C SER A 75 -16.15 -14.48 -15.33
N ALA A 76 -16.58 -14.37 -16.59
CA ALA A 76 -15.71 -14.35 -17.75
C ALA A 76 -16.21 -13.38 -18.82
N ASN A 77 -15.27 -12.76 -19.53
CA ASN A 77 -15.50 -12.04 -20.78
C ASN A 77 -14.48 -12.50 -21.86
N LEU A 78 -14.51 -11.89 -23.05
CA LEU A 78 -13.67 -12.28 -24.19
C LEU A 78 -12.15 -12.30 -23.90
N ASN A 79 -11.68 -11.53 -22.92
CA ASN A 79 -10.25 -11.37 -22.66
C ASN A 79 -9.81 -11.94 -21.31
N HIS A 80 -10.73 -12.23 -20.37
CA HIS A 80 -10.38 -12.63 -19.01
C HIS A 80 -11.40 -13.61 -18.41
N LYS A 81 -10.91 -14.56 -17.60
CA LYS A 81 -11.72 -15.50 -16.82
C LYS A 81 -11.29 -15.46 -15.36
N ILE A 82 -12.25 -15.25 -14.46
CA ILE A 82 -12.03 -15.25 -13.02
C ILE A 82 -12.92 -16.35 -12.42
N ALA A 83 -12.32 -17.22 -11.62
CA ALA A 83 -13.00 -18.29 -10.89
C ALA A 83 -12.59 -18.24 -9.42
N GLY A 84 -13.55 -18.39 -8.51
CA GLY A 84 -13.27 -18.42 -7.07
C GLY A 84 -14.43 -18.92 -6.23
N LEU A 85 -14.16 -19.08 -4.93
CA LEU A 85 -15.15 -19.46 -3.93
C LEU A 85 -15.85 -18.22 -3.40
N ALA A 86 -17.18 -18.25 -3.33
CA ALA A 86 -17.97 -17.19 -2.72
C ALA A 86 -17.54 -16.99 -1.26
N GLY A 87 -16.97 -15.82 -0.96
CA GLY A 87 -16.50 -15.47 0.38
C GLY A 87 -15.00 -15.65 0.64
N GLN A 88 -14.22 -16.14 -0.33
CA GLN A 88 -12.75 -15.96 -0.30
C GLN A 88 -12.37 -14.62 -0.94
N VAL A 89 -11.40 -13.92 -0.33
CA VAL A 89 -10.72 -12.81 -1.00
C VAL A 89 -9.90 -13.41 -2.12
N PHE A 90 -10.22 -13.07 -3.37
CA PHE A 90 -9.41 -13.45 -4.52
C PHE A 90 -7.94 -13.05 -4.25
N ILE A 91 -6.98 -13.94 -4.47
CA ILE A 91 -5.56 -13.61 -4.41
C ILE A 91 -5.06 -13.56 -5.85
N GLY A 92 -4.84 -12.36 -6.35
CA GLY A 92 -4.44 -12.16 -7.74
C GLY A 92 -4.52 -10.70 -8.18
N SER A 93 -3.91 -10.44 -9.32
CA SER A 93 -3.95 -9.16 -10.02
C SER A 93 -4.66 -9.36 -11.35
N THR A 94 -5.64 -8.51 -11.64
CA THR A 94 -6.14 -8.36 -13.01
C THR A 94 -5.92 -6.92 -13.43
N VAL A 95 -5.20 -6.74 -14.53
CA VAL A 95 -4.87 -5.44 -15.09
C VAL A 95 -5.36 -5.38 -16.53
N ASN A 96 -5.97 -4.25 -16.89
CA ASN A 96 -6.19 -3.86 -18.27
C ASN A 96 -5.80 -2.40 -18.47
N SER A 97 -5.99 -1.88 -19.68
CA SER A 97 -5.58 -0.52 -20.08
C SER A 97 -6.32 0.62 -19.38
N GLN A 98 -7.33 0.35 -18.54
CA GLN A 98 -8.09 1.38 -17.82
C GLN A 98 -8.26 1.09 -16.32
N TYR A 99 -8.15 -0.16 -15.88
CA TYR A 99 -8.36 -0.57 -14.49
C TYR A 99 -7.40 -1.68 -14.08
N GLY A 100 -6.83 -1.53 -12.87
CA GLY A 100 -6.09 -2.58 -12.18
C GLY A 100 -6.76 -2.91 -10.86
N SER A 101 -7.19 -4.16 -10.69
CA SER A 101 -7.73 -4.64 -9.41
C SER A 101 -6.78 -5.67 -8.79
N HIS A 102 -6.41 -5.44 -7.53
CA HIS A 102 -5.52 -6.28 -6.75
C HIS A 102 -6.26 -6.70 -5.48
N SER A 103 -6.30 -8.00 -5.19
CA SER A 103 -7.00 -8.53 -4.01
C SER A 103 -6.06 -9.43 -3.18
N GLY A 104 -6.06 -9.28 -1.85
CA GLY A 104 -5.23 -10.06 -0.91
C GLY A 104 -5.37 -9.61 0.56
N LEU A 105 -5.11 -10.51 1.52
CA LEU A 105 -5.42 -10.32 2.96
C LEU A 105 -4.39 -9.45 3.73
N TRP A 106 -3.22 -9.18 3.16
CA TRP A 106 -2.16 -8.36 3.76
C TRP A 106 -1.53 -7.47 2.68
N ARG A 107 -2.17 -6.35 2.37
CA ARG A 107 -1.50 -5.26 1.63
C ARG A 107 -1.76 -3.96 2.36
N PRO A 108 -0.73 -3.12 2.58
CA PRO A 108 -0.98 -1.74 2.97
C PRO A 108 -1.83 -1.06 1.87
N ILE A 109 -2.76 -0.20 2.30
CA ILE A 109 -3.50 0.68 1.40
C ILE A 109 -2.47 1.63 0.79
N GLU A 110 -2.10 1.41 -0.47
CA GLU A 110 -1.33 2.38 -1.24
C GLU A 110 -2.34 3.42 -1.76
N TYR A 111 -2.20 4.65 -1.29
CA TYR A 111 -2.86 5.79 -1.91
C TYR A 111 -2.20 5.99 -3.27
N ILE A 112 -2.80 5.44 -4.32
CA ILE A 112 -2.52 5.87 -5.68
C ILE A 112 -3.12 7.26 -5.80
N THR A 113 -2.35 8.25 -5.40
CA THR A 113 -2.56 9.60 -5.94
C THR A 113 -2.38 9.47 -7.46
N PRO A 114 -3.16 10.18 -8.28
CA PRO A 114 -2.88 10.31 -9.72
C PRO A 114 -1.56 11.07 -9.88
N ILE A 115 -0.46 10.38 -9.61
CA ILE A 115 0.88 10.76 -10.01
C ILE A 115 1.07 10.06 -11.34
N GLU A 116 1.44 10.84 -12.36
CA GLU A 116 1.77 10.48 -13.75
C GLU A 116 1.91 8.98 -14.00
N ASP A 117 1.10 8.48 -14.97
CA ASP A 117 1.01 7.09 -15.43
C ASP A 117 2.27 6.26 -15.13
N PHE A 118 2.10 5.19 -14.35
CA PHE A 118 3.16 4.21 -14.10
C PHE A 118 3.71 3.58 -15.40
N ASP A 119 2.97 3.70 -16.51
CA ASP A 119 3.41 3.33 -17.85
C ASP A 119 4.56 4.19 -18.38
N ASP A 120 4.79 5.41 -17.89
CA ASP A 120 5.79 6.33 -18.46
C ASP A 120 7.25 5.96 -18.18
N LEU A 121 7.51 5.08 -17.19
CA LEU A 121 8.85 4.55 -16.93
C LEU A 121 9.25 3.45 -17.94
N LEU A 122 8.28 2.82 -18.59
CA LEU A 122 8.48 1.83 -19.65
C LEU A 122 8.06 2.35 -21.02
N SER A 123 7.42 3.52 -21.09
CA SER A 123 7.01 4.14 -22.33
C SER A 123 8.24 4.71 -23.05
N ILE A 124 8.43 4.29 -24.30
CA ILE A 124 9.35 4.98 -25.19
C ILE A 124 8.69 6.32 -25.53
N PRO A 125 9.38 7.47 -25.32
CA PRO A 125 8.78 8.76 -25.64
C PRO A 125 8.42 8.83 -27.11
N LYS A 126 7.28 9.46 -27.42
CA LYS A 126 6.76 9.54 -28.80
C LYS A 126 7.42 10.67 -29.61
N LYS A 127 7.99 11.66 -28.93
CA LYS A 127 8.62 12.85 -29.53
C LYS A 127 9.85 13.26 -28.74
N PHE A 128 10.71 14.04 -29.39
CA PHE A 128 11.73 14.79 -28.66
C PHE A 128 11.06 15.84 -27.79
N GLU A 129 11.58 16.02 -26.59
CA GLU A 129 11.08 17.01 -25.64
C GLU A 129 12.22 17.47 -24.75
N LEU A 130 12.35 18.77 -24.54
CA LEU A 130 13.16 19.34 -23.47
C LEU A 130 12.19 19.81 -22.38
N LYS A 131 12.35 19.35 -21.15
CA LYS A 131 11.57 19.84 -20.00
C LYS A 131 12.26 21.07 -19.39
N GLN A 132 11.46 21.89 -18.70
CA GLN A 132 12.02 22.99 -17.92
C GLN A 132 12.88 22.43 -16.79
N ASN A 133 14.05 23.03 -16.57
CA ASN A 133 14.94 22.63 -15.50
C ASN A 133 14.27 22.80 -14.12
N TYR A 134 14.51 21.89 -13.20
CA TYR A 134 13.96 21.94 -11.85
C TYR A 134 15.06 21.66 -10.80
N PRO A 135 15.17 22.50 -9.75
CA PRO A 135 14.43 23.75 -9.53
C PRO A 135 14.81 24.85 -10.54
N ASN A 136 13.94 25.86 -10.72
CA ASN A 136 14.21 27.11 -11.44
C ASN A 136 13.37 28.26 -10.83
N PRO A 137 13.97 29.31 -10.24
CA PRO A 137 15.40 29.57 -10.09
C PRO A 137 16.15 28.48 -9.29
N PHE A 138 17.45 28.30 -9.52
CA PHE A 138 18.25 27.25 -8.89
C PHE A 138 19.48 27.80 -8.17
N ASN A 139 19.91 27.10 -7.11
CA ASN A 139 21.11 27.41 -6.33
C ASN A 139 21.85 26.13 -5.90
N PRO A 140 23.10 25.92 -6.33
CA PRO A 140 23.63 26.08 -7.68
C PRO A 140 23.41 24.82 -8.53
N LEU A 141 22.65 23.85 -8.02
CA LEU A 141 22.36 22.59 -8.70
C LEU A 141 20.94 22.61 -9.28
N THR A 142 20.79 22.12 -10.51
CA THR A 142 19.49 21.92 -11.15
C THR A 142 19.52 20.67 -12.03
N HIS A 143 18.35 20.10 -12.30
CA HIS A 143 18.21 18.94 -13.17
C HIS A 143 17.48 19.34 -14.45
N ILE A 144 18.00 18.90 -15.59
CA ILE A 144 17.43 19.12 -16.90
C ILE A 144 16.98 17.77 -17.43
N SER A 145 15.69 17.60 -17.63
CA SER A 145 15.11 16.37 -18.17
C SER A 145 14.76 16.55 -19.65
N TYR A 146 14.98 15.50 -20.44
CA TYR A 146 14.66 15.49 -21.86
C TYR A 146 14.30 14.08 -22.34
N ALA A 147 13.56 14.01 -23.44
CA ALA A 147 13.05 12.78 -24.03
C ALA A 147 13.63 12.56 -25.43
N VAL A 148 13.97 11.30 -25.74
CA VAL A 148 14.55 10.87 -27.01
C VAL A 148 13.71 9.72 -27.58
N PRO A 149 12.94 9.91 -28.66
CA PRO A 149 12.01 8.90 -29.17
C PRO A 149 12.67 7.82 -30.02
N LYS A 150 13.83 8.11 -30.59
CA LYS A 150 14.59 7.20 -31.46
C LYS A 150 16.10 7.38 -31.26
N LYS A 151 16.88 6.35 -31.59
CA LYS A 151 18.34 6.43 -31.46
C LYS A 151 18.87 7.62 -32.26
N SER A 152 19.46 8.59 -31.56
CA SER A 152 19.90 9.87 -32.14
C SER A 152 21.13 10.40 -31.43
N HIS A 153 21.96 11.17 -32.14
CA HIS A 153 23.03 11.94 -31.52
C HIS A 153 22.43 13.17 -30.83
N VAL A 154 22.56 13.24 -29.51
CA VAL A 154 21.96 14.28 -28.67
C VAL A 154 23.05 15.22 -28.16
N ARG A 155 22.84 16.51 -28.39
CA ARG A 155 23.69 17.59 -27.90
C ARG A 155 22.92 18.54 -26.99
N LEU A 156 23.31 18.61 -25.72
CA LEU A 156 22.74 19.53 -24.73
C LEU A 156 23.82 20.53 -24.29
N GLU A 157 23.64 21.78 -24.65
CA GLU A 157 24.61 22.86 -24.45
C GLU A 157 24.01 24.00 -23.64
N ILE A 158 24.84 24.67 -22.86
CA ILE A 158 24.49 25.86 -22.08
C ILE A 158 25.21 27.07 -22.65
N TYR A 159 24.47 28.17 -22.72
CA TYR A 159 24.85 29.45 -23.28
C TYR A 159 24.63 30.56 -22.25
N ASN A 160 25.48 31.59 -22.29
CA ASN A 160 25.23 32.85 -21.60
C ASN A 160 24.30 33.77 -22.41
N ILE A 161 23.92 34.92 -21.84
CA ILE A 161 23.09 35.94 -22.52
C ILE A 161 23.73 36.54 -23.77
N LEU A 162 25.05 36.43 -23.92
CA LEU A 162 25.80 36.90 -25.09
C LEU A 162 25.83 35.85 -26.22
N GLY A 163 25.20 34.68 -26.02
CA GLY A 163 25.20 33.58 -26.99
C GLY A 163 26.48 32.77 -27.02
N GLN A 164 27.39 32.94 -26.06
CA GLN A 164 28.60 32.13 -25.95
C GLN A 164 28.28 30.81 -25.24
N ARG A 165 28.72 29.69 -25.82
CA ARG A 165 28.60 28.37 -25.20
C ARG A 165 29.58 28.27 -24.03
N ILE A 166 29.04 28.06 -22.83
CA ILE A 166 29.84 27.98 -21.60
C ILE A 166 30.04 26.55 -21.10
N ASN A 167 29.16 25.63 -21.49
CA ASN A 167 29.26 24.23 -21.08
C ASN A 167 28.51 23.31 -22.05
N THR A 168 29.00 22.08 -22.20
CA THR A 168 28.33 21.01 -22.95
C THR A 168 28.04 19.87 -21.97
N LEU A 169 26.76 19.65 -21.68
CA LEU A 169 26.33 18.64 -20.70
C LEU A 169 26.24 17.24 -21.31
N VAL A 170 25.87 17.17 -22.59
CA VAL A 170 25.72 15.92 -23.34
C VAL A 170 26.16 16.16 -24.78
N ASP A 171 26.98 15.26 -25.32
CA ASP A 171 27.34 15.20 -26.74
C ASP A 171 27.58 13.72 -27.10
N ALA A 172 26.50 12.95 -27.20
CA ALA A 172 26.58 11.49 -27.34
C ALA A 172 25.36 10.89 -28.05
N GLU A 173 25.55 9.71 -28.65
CA GLU A 173 24.42 8.89 -29.11
C GLU A 173 23.60 8.38 -27.93
N LYS A 174 22.29 8.63 -27.95
CA LYS A 174 21.34 8.15 -26.95
C LYS A 174 20.34 7.19 -27.58
N LYS A 175 20.02 6.12 -26.85
CA LYS A 175 18.92 5.20 -27.20
C LYS A 175 17.56 5.86 -26.91
N PRO A 176 16.45 5.31 -27.40
CA PRO A 176 15.13 5.81 -27.03
C PRO A 176 14.92 5.77 -25.51
N GLY A 177 14.40 6.85 -24.92
CA GLY A 177 14.13 6.92 -23.47
C GLY A 177 14.09 8.35 -22.93
N TYR A 178 13.74 8.45 -21.65
CA TYR A 178 13.81 9.69 -20.86
C TYR A 178 15.17 9.78 -20.16
N TYR A 179 15.75 10.97 -20.14
CA TYR A 179 17.05 11.23 -19.55
C TYR A 179 16.99 12.47 -18.67
N THR A 180 17.77 12.45 -17.59
CA THR A 180 17.97 13.59 -16.70
C THR A 180 19.46 13.81 -16.52
N VAL A 181 19.88 15.06 -16.67
CA VAL A 181 21.27 15.47 -16.47
C VAL A 181 21.33 16.61 -15.45
N GLN A 182 22.27 16.51 -14.53
CA GLN A 182 22.50 17.54 -13.53
C GLN A 182 23.39 18.64 -14.13
N PHE A 183 23.00 19.89 -13.94
CA PHE A 183 23.84 21.04 -14.19
C PHE A 183 24.33 21.63 -12.87
N ASN A 184 25.63 21.89 -12.82
CA ASN A 184 26.30 22.50 -11.68
C ASN A 184 26.76 23.94 -12.01
N GLY A 185 26.13 24.88 -11.32
CA GLY A 185 26.33 26.32 -11.42
C GLY A 185 27.51 26.89 -10.61
N TYR A 186 28.27 26.09 -9.83
CA TYR A 186 29.24 26.65 -8.85
C TYR A 186 30.31 27.58 -9.46
N SER A 187 30.73 27.31 -10.70
CA SER A 187 31.78 28.07 -11.41
C SER A 187 31.23 29.23 -12.24
N PHE A 188 29.92 29.50 -12.15
CA PHE A 188 29.23 30.50 -12.97
C PHE A 188 28.61 31.60 -12.08
N SER A 189 28.51 32.82 -12.60
CA SER A 189 27.91 33.95 -11.89
C SER A 189 26.38 33.85 -11.84
N SER A 190 25.74 34.42 -10.82
CA SER A 190 24.28 34.55 -10.78
C SER A 190 23.77 35.30 -12.02
N GLY A 191 22.67 34.84 -12.60
CA GLY A 191 22.14 35.43 -13.84
C GLY A 191 21.28 34.50 -14.68
N LEU A 192 20.91 34.99 -15.85
CA LEU A 192 20.13 34.25 -16.85
C LEU A 192 21.05 33.39 -17.71
N TYR A 193 20.69 32.12 -17.87
CA TYR A 193 21.35 31.19 -18.76
C TYR A 193 20.34 30.56 -19.70
N ILE A 194 20.82 30.15 -20.87
CA ILE A 194 20.03 29.53 -21.91
C ILE A 194 20.60 28.13 -22.14
N TYR A 195 19.76 27.12 -22.26
CA TYR A 195 20.19 25.79 -22.64
C TYR A 195 19.43 25.32 -23.87
N ARG A 196 20.13 24.58 -24.72
CA ARG A 196 19.63 24.14 -26.03
C ARG A 196 19.86 22.66 -26.19
N LEU A 197 18.79 21.94 -26.54
CA LEU A 197 18.83 20.55 -26.94
C LEU A 197 18.78 20.46 -28.47
N GLN A 198 19.71 19.72 -29.06
CA GLN A 198 19.73 19.43 -30.50
C GLN A 198 19.80 17.91 -30.71
N ALA A 199 18.90 17.37 -31.52
CA ALA A 199 18.91 15.95 -31.88
C ALA A 199 18.11 15.71 -33.17
N ASP A 200 18.74 15.13 -34.20
CA ASP A 200 18.07 14.71 -35.44
C ASP A 200 17.06 15.74 -36.03
N GLY A 201 17.51 16.99 -36.18
CA GLY A 201 16.69 18.11 -36.68
C GLY A 201 15.77 18.77 -35.64
N PHE A 202 15.60 18.19 -34.46
CA PHE A 202 14.93 18.82 -33.34
C PHE A 202 15.84 19.85 -32.67
N HIS A 203 15.28 21.04 -32.42
CA HIS A 203 15.95 22.14 -31.71
C HIS A 203 14.97 22.77 -30.74
N GLU A 204 15.23 22.63 -29.44
CA GLU A 204 14.45 23.31 -28.39
C GLU A 204 15.38 24.09 -27.47
N VAL A 205 14.96 25.30 -27.10
CA VAL A 205 15.72 26.24 -26.28
C VAL A 205 14.88 26.62 -25.07
N LYS A 206 15.48 26.58 -23.89
CA LYS A 206 14.85 27.04 -22.66
C LYS A 206 15.81 27.90 -21.83
N ARG A 207 15.24 28.61 -20.87
CA ARG A 207 15.93 29.59 -20.04
C ARG A 207 15.88 29.16 -18.59
N MET A 208 16.98 29.39 -17.88
CA MET A 208 17.13 29.10 -16.45
C MET A 208 17.79 30.27 -15.72
N ILE A 209 17.45 30.45 -14.45
CA ILE A 209 17.99 31.53 -13.61
C ILE A 209 18.82 30.92 -12.49
N LEU A 210 20.11 31.24 -12.46
CA LEU A 210 21.02 30.89 -11.37
C LEU A 210 20.98 32.00 -10.31
N ILE A 211 20.66 31.62 -9.08
CA ILE A 211 20.76 32.45 -7.88
C ILE A 211 21.77 31.83 -6.93
N LYS A 212 22.72 32.62 -6.43
CA LYS A 212 23.74 32.23 -5.46
C LYS A 212 23.89 33.34 -4.43
#